data_AF-A0A844CH25-F1
#
_entry.id   AF-A0A844CH25-F1
#
_cell.length_a   1.000
_cell.length_b   1.000
_cell.length_c   1.000
_cell.angle_alpha   90.00
_cell.angle_beta   90.00
_cell.angle_gamma   90.00
#
_symmetry.space_group_name_H-M   'P 1'
#
loop_
_entity.id
_entity.type
_entity.pdbx_description
1 polymer ?
#
loop_
_entity_poly.entity_id
_entity_poly.type
_entity_poly.pdbx_seq_one_letter_code
_entity_poly.pdbx_strand_id
1 'polypeptide(L)'
;MSFFESEIINSVITRSLANALANYGPLKFAYTILNKRNMSDISILSNYPPEWVSSYKENGYQRIDPIVLQASVTNSPFLWG
;
A
#
# COMPACT_ATOMS: atom_id res chain seq x y z
N MET A 1 -5.40 12.77 -13.35
CA MET A 1 -6.51 12.11 -12.66
C MET A 1 -5.91 10.96 -11.89
N SER A 2 -5.73 11.14 -10.58
CA SER A 2 -5.22 10.09 -9.71
C SER A 2 -6.32 9.04 -9.51
N PHE A 3 -5.94 7.76 -9.54
CA PHE A 3 -6.86 6.63 -9.38
C PHE A 3 -7.64 6.62 -8.05
N PHE A 4 -7.24 7.47 -7.08
CA PHE A 4 -7.69 7.41 -5.68
C PHE A 4 -8.17 8.74 -5.09
N GLU A 5 -8.63 9.68 -5.93
CA GLU A 5 -9.15 10.98 -5.44
C GLU A 5 -10.46 10.85 -4.63
N SER A 6 -11.14 9.69 -4.68
CA SER A 6 -12.39 9.45 -3.94
C SER A 6 -12.18 8.67 -2.66
N GLU A 7 -12.36 9.33 -1.51
CA GLU A 7 -12.34 8.68 -0.19
C GLU A 7 -13.38 7.55 -0.07
N ILE A 8 -14.55 7.72 -0.69
CA ILE A 8 -15.61 6.70 -0.69
C ILE A 8 -15.11 5.43 -1.37
N ILE A 9 -14.56 5.55 -2.59
CA ILE A 9 -14.05 4.40 -3.34
C ILE A 9 -12.91 3.73 -2.56
N ASN A 10 -11.98 4.52 -2.01
CA ASN A 10 -10.85 4.04 -1.22
C ASN A 10 -11.32 3.23 0.01
N SER A 11 -12.37 3.72 0.70
CA SER A 11 -12.95 3.04 1.87
C SER A 11 -13.62 1.72 1.50
N VAL A 12 -14.30 1.66 0.34
CA VAL A 12 -14.95 0.44 -0.16
C VAL A 12 -13.90 -0.60 -0.51
N ILE A 13 -12.84 -0.21 -1.24
CA ILE A 13 -11.74 -1.12 -1.60
C ILE A 13 -11.04 -1.65 -0.34
N THR A 14 -10.68 -0.77 0.60
CA THR A 14 -9.99 -1.16 1.84
C THR A 14 -10.81 -2.16 2.65
N ARG A 15 -12.12 -1.91 2.80
CA ARG A 15 -13.03 -2.84 3.49
C ARG A 15 -13.22 -4.16 2.75
N SER A 16 -13.31 -4.13 1.43
CA SER A 16 -13.40 -5.34 0.61
C SER A 16 -12.17 -6.22 0.77
N LEU A 17 -10.96 -5.62 0.71
CA LEU A 17 -9.70 -6.31 0.96
C LEU A 17 -9.64 -6.89 2.38
N ALA A 18 -10.02 -6.11 3.40
CA ALA A 18 -10.05 -6.59 4.78
C ALA A 18 -10.97 -7.81 4.94
N ASN A 19 -12.17 -7.79 4.35
CA ASN A 19 -13.11 -8.91 4.40
C ASN A 19 -12.58 -10.15 3.66
N ALA A 20 -11.96 -9.98 2.49
CA ALA A 20 -11.38 -11.08 1.74
C ALA A 20 -10.20 -11.73 2.47
N LEU A 21 -9.37 -10.91 3.12
CA LEU A 21 -8.19 -11.36 3.87
C LEU A 21 -8.53 -11.94 5.24
N ALA A 22 -9.72 -11.66 5.79
CA ALA A 22 -10.15 -12.18 7.10
C ALA A 22 -10.15 -13.72 7.16
N ASN A 23 -10.36 -14.40 6.02
CA ASN A 23 -10.29 -15.86 5.92
C ASN A 23 -8.89 -16.44 6.21
N TYR A 24 -7.84 -15.60 6.16
CA TYR A 24 -6.45 -15.99 6.40
C TYR A 24 -5.94 -15.55 7.79
N GLY A 25 -6.80 -14.97 8.63
CA GLY A 25 -6.48 -14.54 9.99
C GLY A 25 -6.44 -13.01 10.18
N PRO A 26 -6.07 -12.53 11.38
CA PRO A 26 -6.01 -11.10 11.70
C PRO A 26 -4.76 -10.45 11.08
N LEU A 27 -4.80 -10.23 9.77
CA LEU A 27 -3.68 -9.71 8.99
C LEU A 27 -3.66 -8.18 8.96
N LYS A 28 -2.46 -7.61 9.07
CA LYS A 28 -2.19 -6.24 8.63
C LYS A 28 -1.79 -6.25 7.16
N PHE A 29 -2.32 -5.32 6.37
CA PHE A 29 -2.03 -5.22 4.94
C PHE A 29 -1.88 -3.77 4.49
N ALA A 30 -1.10 -3.58 3.43
CA ALA A 30 -1.01 -2.34 2.68
C ALA A 30 -1.09 -2.67 1.18
N TYR A 31 -2.15 -2.18 0.54
CA TYR A 31 -2.31 -2.22 -0.91
C TYR A 31 -1.79 -0.89 -1.48
N THR A 32 -0.59 -0.96 -2.06
CA THR A 32 0.16 0.22 -2.50
C THR A 32 0.18 0.29 -4.02
N ILE A 33 -0.22 1.44 -4.56
CA ILE A 33 -0.02 1.80 -5.96
C ILE A 33 1.03 2.89 -6.02
N LEU A 34 2.07 2.66 -6.80
CA LEU A 34 3.25 3.52 -6.90
C LEU A 34 3.57 3.82 -8.35
N ASN A 35 3.74 5.10 -8.67
CA ASN A 35 4.28 5.51 -9.96
C ASN A 35 5.80 5.29 -9.98
N LYS A 36 6.28 4.30 -10.76
CA LYS A 36 7.71 3.97 -10.85
C LYS A 36 8.59 5.12 -11.36
N ARG A 37 8.03 6.09 -12.11
CA ARG A 37 8.77 7.26 -12.61
C ARG A 37 8.81 8.41 -11.60
N ASN A 38 7.81 8.50 -10.74
CA ASN A 38 7.72 9.50 -9.69
C ASN A 38 7.25 8.84 -8.39
N MET A 39 8.19 8.38 -7.56
CA MET A 39 7.86 7.67 -6.31
C MET A 39 7.16 8.54 -5.25
N SER A 40 7.04 9.87 -5.46
CA SER A 40 6.18 10.71 -4.60
C SER A 40 4.70 10.57 -4.94
N ASP A 41 4.37 10.07 -6.13
CA ASP A 41 3.01 9.74 -6.55
C ASP A 41 2.70 8.30 -6.12
N ILE A 42 2.24 8.20 -4.86
CA ILE A 42 1.95 6.95 -4.16
C ILE A 42 0.57 7.02 -3.50
N SER A 43 -0.19 5.94 -3.63
CA SER A 43 -1.45 5.71 -2.92
C SER A 43 -1.35 4.43 -2.11
N ILE A 44 -1.77 4.47 -0.86
CA ILE A 44 -1.70 3.36 0.08
C ILE A 44 -3.09 3.17 0.69
N LEU A 45 -3.70 2.02 0.45
CA LEU A 45 -4.95 1.57 1.07
C LEU A 45 -4.62 0.49 2.09
N SER A 46 -4.96 0.68 3.35
CA SER A 46 -4.38 -0.12 4.43
C SER A 46 -5.25 -0.18 5.68
N ASN A 47 -5.04 -1.22 6.50
CA ASN A 47 -5.53 -1.32 7.87
C ASN A 47 -4.42 -1.13 8.94
N TYR A 48 -3.25 -0.64 8.54
CA TYR A 48 -2.25 -0.07 9.45
C TYR A 48 -2.79 1.24 10.07
N PRO A 49 -2.26 1.67 11.23
CA PRO A 49 -2.61 2.96 11.81
C PRO A 49 -2.44 4.11 10.80
N PRO A 50 -3.38 5.06 10.70
CA PRO A 50 -3.28 6.17 9.75
C PRO A 50 -1.97 6.95 9.87
N GLU A 51 -1.51 7.23 11.09
CA GLU A 51 -0.23 7.86 11.40
C GLU A 51 0.98 7.11 10.84
N TRP A 52 0.95 5.77 10.77
CA TRP A 52 2.01 5.00 10.11
C TRP A 52 2.01 5.29 8.60
N VAL A 53 0.83 5.32 7.96
CA VAL A 53 0.70 5.61 6.52
C VAL A 53 1.13 7.04 6.20
N SER A 54 0.74 8.01 7.03
CA SER A 54 1.15 9.42 6.89
C SER A 54 2.66 9.56 7.03
N SER A 55 3.24 9.04 8.11
CA SER A 55 4.69 9.07 8.33
C SER A 55 5.47 8.39 7.20
N TYR A 56 4.97 7.25 6.70
CA TYR A 56 5.59 6.53 5.60
C TYR A 56 5.68 7.39 4.32
N LYS A 57 4.60 8.10 3.98
CA LYS A 57 4.55 8.98 2.82
C LYS A 57 5.39 10.25 3.00
N GLU A 58 5.26 10.91 4.15
CA GLU A 58 5.92 12.19 4.46
C GLU A 58 7.44 12.04 4.50
N ASN A 59 7.93 10.94 5.08
CA ASN A 59 9.37 10.66 5.14
C ASN A 59 9.91 10.00 3.86
N GLY A 60 9.07 9.75 2.85
CA GLY A 60 9.49 9.18 1.58
C GLY A 60 10.01 7.75 1.67
N TYR A 61 9.52 6.94 2.61
CA TYR A 61 10.03 5.60 2.87
C TYR A 61 9.88 4.64 1.70
N GLN A 62 8.93 4.86 0.79
CA GLN A 62 8.80 4.09 -0.46
C GLN A 62 10.06 4.10 -1.33
N ARG A 63 10.98 5.05 -1.13
CA ARG A 63 12.26 5.15 -1.87
C ARG A 63 13.35 4.25 -1.32
N ILE A 64 13.23 3.85 -0.05
CA ILE A 64 14.24 3.07 0.68
C ILE A 64 13.69 1.75 1.22
N ASP A 65 12.38 1.55 1.15
CA ASP A 65 11.71 0.33 1.58
C ASP A 65 12.17 -0.85 0.71
N PRO A 66 12.86 -1.85 1.28
CA PRO A 66 13.39 -2.97 0.51
C PRO A 66 12.27 -3.78 -0.18
N ILE A 67 11.08 -3.82 0.41
CA ILE A 67 9.92 -4.52 -0.15
C ILE A 67 9.41 -3.78 -1.37
N VAL A 68 9.32 -2.46 -1.32
CA VAL A 68 8.92 -1.64 -2.49
C VAL A 68 9.97 -1.73 -3.60
N LEU A 69 11.26 -1.64 -3.25
CA LEU A 69 12.35 -1.75 -4.21
C LEU A 69 12.35 -3.12 -4.89
N GLN A 70 12.21 -4.21 -4.14
CA GLN A 70 12.12 -5.55 -4.70
C GLN A 70 10.87 -5.73 -5.56
N ALA A 71 9.69 -5.28 -5.10
CA ALA A 71 8.45 -5.30 -5.88
C ALA A 71 8.53 -4.51 -7.19
N SER A 72 9.41 -3.49 -7.26
CA SER A 72 9.57 -2.68 -8.47
C SER A 72 10.20 -3.45 -9.65
N VAL A 73 10.95 -4.52 -9.36
CA VAL A 73 11.71 -5.33 -10.33
C VAL A 73 11.24 -6.78 -10.46
N THR A 74 10.29 -7.23 -9.64
CA THR A 74 9.71 -8.59 -9.70
C THR A 74 8.22 -8.57 -10.00
N ASN A 75 7.74 -9.63 -10.66
CA ASN A 75 6.31 -9.88 -10.87
C ASN A 75 5.78 -11.05 -10.03
N SER A 76 6.67 -11.79 -9.35
CA SER A 76 6.31 -12.93 -8.52
C SER A 76 6.24 -12.53 -7.04
N PRO A 77 5.32 -13.12 -6.25
CA PRO A 77 5.30 -12.92 -4.80
C PRO A 77 6.65 -13.30 -4.17
N PHE A 78 7.01 -12.60 -3.11
CA PHE A 78 8.22 -12.85 -2.32
C PHE A 78 7.95 -12.59 -0.84
N LEU A 79 8.74 -13.22 0.01
CA LEU A 79 8.68 -13.05 1.46
C LEU A 79 9.59 -11.91 1.91
N TRP A 80 9.24 -11.29 3.04
CA TRP A 80 10.12 -10.35 3.72
C TRP A 80 11.26 -11.17 4.36
N GLY A 81 12.50 -10.74 4.11
CA GLY A 81 13.71 -11.39 4.63
C GLY A 81 14.04 -10.96 6.05
#